data_AF-A0A9Q1ITG2-F1
#
_entry.id   AF-A0A9Q1ITG2-F1
#
_cell.length_a   1.000
_cell.length_b   1.000
_cell.length_c   1.000
_cell.angle_alpha   90.00
_cell.angle_beta   90.00
_cell.angle_gamma   90.00
#
_symmetry.space_group_name_H-M   'P 1'
#
loop_
_entity.id
_entity.type
_entity.pdbx_description
1 polymer ?
#
loop_
_entity_poly.entity_id
_entity_poly.type
_entity_poly.pdbx_seq_one_letter_code
_entity_poly.pdbx_strand_id
1 'polypeptide(L)'
;MRQGPSDCAGVDGESRGENHRAEGPNVAEGEQLIVEDPGGESTPPGCEHEESRPSSLPATKPDQTEKREPGRKCNIKWLKASEVAIWQKLDSDLSTVLEHSLRGKVDKKLNLFGDILYEECKARFGVLTNKQRNYSRAKGRRETEIDSMVQRRRQLRRRWRKSSEEEREGLKVLWNEVKQKLACMRRVERIRKRRKRKEKERSSFLRNPFRHARQLLEEKQSGRLEATKEVEHIRGQYSDPVEKTPLGTSGYVPRPPPPTTQFDSSPPRLSEVRAVVKKARSASAPGPNGIPYKLYKNCP
;
A
#
# COMPACT_ATOMS: atom_id res chain seq x y z
N MET A 1 -82.50 35.84 30.16
CA MET A 1 -83.09 34.58 30.62
C MET A 1 -82.97 33.56 29.49
N ARG A 2 -82.44 32.34 29.78
CA ARG A 2 -82.61 31.03 29.07
C ARG A 2 -82.42 31.04 27.53
N GLN A 3 -81.66 30.17 26.85
CA GLN A 3 -81.19 28.80 27.09
C GLN A 3 -80.22 28.46 25.93
N GLY A 4 -79.16 27.70 26.22
CA GLY A 4 -78.73 26.46 25.53
C GLY A 4 -78.24 26.46 24.06
N PRO A 5 -77.41 25.46 23.66
CA PRO A 5 -76.43 25.56 22.58
C PRO A 5 -76.79 24.74 21.31
N SER A 6 -76.07 25.00 20.21
CA SER A 6 -76.11 24.18 18.98
C SER A 6 -74.69 23.74 18.61
N ASP A 7 -74.51 22.43 18.59
CA ASP A 7 -73.32 21.72 18.11
C ASP A 7 -73.17 21.83 16.59
N CYS A 8 -71.93 22.01 16.12
CA CYS A 8 -71.50 21.74 14.75
C CYS A 8 -70.20 20.95 14.80
N ALA A 9 -70.28 19.63 14.67
CA ALA A 9 -69.12 18.75 14.47
C ALA A 9 -69.00 18.42 12.98
N GLY A 10 -67.90 18.88 12.36
CA GLY A 10 -67.52 18.60 10.99
C GLY A 10 -66.72 17.29 10.87
N VAL A 11 -66.95 16.65 9.73
CA VAL A 11 -66.33 15.44 9.19
C VAL A 11 -64.92 15.76 8.70
N ASP A 12 -63.98 14.79 8.76
CA ASP A 12 -63.12 14.36 7.62
C ASP A 12 -61.84 13.62 8.05
N GLY A 13 -61.59 12.48 7.37
CA GLY A 13 -60.26 12.19 6.84
C GLY A 13 -59.43 11.07 7.50
N GLU A 14 -59.75 9.81 7.23
CA GLU A 14 -58.78 8.71 7.29
C GLU A 14 -57.70 8.88 6.20
N SER A 15 -56.42 8.74 6.56
CA SER A 15 -55.40 8.25 5.63
C SER A 15 -54.30 7.49 6.37
N ARG A 16 -54.32 6.17 6.13
CA ARG A 16 -53.32 5.17 6.49
C ARG A 16 -51.97 5.51 5.85
N GLY A 17 -50.96 5.75 6.68
CA GLY A 17 -49.55 5.73 6.28
C GLY A 17 -48.93 4.37 6.60
N GLU A 18 -48.81 3.51 5.59
CA GLU A 18 -48.08 2.25 5.66
C GLU A 18 -46.58 2.50 5.89
N ASN A 19 -46.07 2.10 7.05
CA ASN A 19 -44.64 2.13 7.38
C ASN A 19 -43.94 0.92 6.74
N HIS A 20 -43.46 1.06 5.51
CA HIS A 20 -42.55 0.08 4.91
C HIS A 20 -41.15 0.19 5.55
N ARG A 21 -40.87 -0.71 6.49
CA ARG A 21 -39.54 -0.97 7.03
C ARG A 21 -38.81 -1.93 6.09
N ALA A 22 -37.85 -1.42 5.32
CA ALA A 22 -36.97 -2.26 4.51
C ALA A 22 -35.98 -3.01 5.42
N GLU A 23 -36.25 -4.29 5.64
CA GLU A 23 -35.31 -5.25 6.22
C GLU A 23 -34.33 -5.70 5.12
N GLY A 24 -33.06 -5.30 5.26
CA GLY A 24 -31.97 -5.81 4.43
C GLY A 24 -31.46 -7.15 4.97
N PRO A 25 -31.04 -8.09 4.09
CA PRO A 25 -30.76 -9.46 4.48
C PRO A 25 -29.38 -9.57 5.13
N ASN A 26 -29.33 -10.20 6.30
CA ASN A 26 -28.44 -11.33 6.55
C ASN A 26 -28.84 -12.01 7.85
N VAL A 27 -29.67 -13.03 7.67
CA VAL A 27 -29.86 -14.17 8.56
C VAL A 27 -28.56 -14.97 8.54
N ALA A 28 -27.97 -15.16 9.70
CA ALA A 28 -27.28 -16.39 10.06
C ALA A 28 -27.64 -16.65 11.53
N GLU A 29 -28.61 -17.54 11.68
CA GLU A 29 -29.03 -18.23 12.91
C GLU A 29 -27.78 -18.82 13.62
N GLY A 30 -27.63 -18.82 14.95
CA GLY A 30 -28.52 -19.47 15.93
C GLY A 30 -28.15 -20.96 15.95
N GLU A 31 -27.25 -21.42 16.82
CA GLU A 31 -27.50 -22.27 18.01
C GLU A 31 -26.25 -23.19 18.13
N GLN A 32 -25.74 -23.70 19.26
CA GLN A 32 -26.35 -24.20 20.49
C GLN A 32 -25.30 -24.14 21.63
N LEU A 33 -25.78 -23.89 22.85
CA LEU A 33 -25.07 -24.20 24.09
C LEU A 33 -25.06 -25.73 24.28
N ILE A 34 -23.89 -26.31 24.52
CA ILE A 34 -23.77 -27.60 25.21
C ILE A 34 -22.92 -27.35 26.45
N VAL A 35 -23.56 -27.53 27.59
CA VAL A 35 -22.94 -27.71 28.91
C VAL A 35 -22.82 -29.21 29.08
N GLU A 36 -21.61 -29.76 29.16
CA GLU A 36 -21.31 -30.99 29.91
C GLU A 36 -19.86 -30.92 30.43
N ASP A 37 -19.66 -31.46 31.64
CA ASP A 37 -18.44 -31.65 32.43
C ASP A 37 -18.63 -33.03 33.11
N PRO A 38 -17.64 -33.72 33.72
CA PRO A 38 -16.26 -34.04 33.36
C PRO A 38 -16.00 -35.59 33.33
N GLY A 39 -14.80 -36.02 32.92
CA GLY A 39 -14.22 -37.33 33.33
C GLY A 39 -13.79 -38.26 32.19
N GLY A 40 -12.51 -38.62 32.16
CA GLY A 40 -11.96 -39.59 31.20
C GLY A 40 -10.43 -39.63 31.21
N GLU A 41 -9.90 -40.48 32.08
CA GLU A 41 -8.50 -40.76 32.38
C GLU A 41 -7.78 -41.53 31.25
N SER A 42 -6.53 -41.17 30.97
CA SER A 42 -5.45 -42.12 30.59
C SER A 42 -4.08 -41.45 30.61
N THR A 43 -3.12 -42.14 31.19
CA THR A 43 -1.69 -41.78 31.39
C THR A 43 -0.84 -42.92 30.76
N PRO A 44 0.51 -42.82 30.72
CA PRO A 44 1.44 -42.22 29.74
C PRO A 44 2.24 -43.33 28.96
N PRO A 45 3.43 -43.14 28.32
CA PRO A 45 4.74 -42.64 28.84
C PRO A 45 5.38 -41.59 27.89
N GLY A 46 6.35 -40.73 28.22
CA GLY A 46 7.63 -40.86 28.92
C GLY A 46 8.69 -40.14 28.06
N CYS A 47 9.58 -39.35 28.68
CA CYS A 47 10.96 -38.98 28.25
C CYS A 47 11.41 -37.64 28.88
N GLU A 48 11.91 -37.77 30.10
CA GLU A 48 13.23 -37.32 30.59
C GLU A 48 13.80 -35.95 30.13
N HIS A 49 14.08 -35.13 31.16
CA HIS A 49 14.94 -33.96 31.13
C HIS A 49 16.39 -34.34 30.84
N GLU A 50 17.13 -33.50 30.12
CA GLU A 50 18.47 -33.14 30.55
C GLU A 50 18.77 -31.66 30.30
N GLU A 51 19.37 -31.06 31.32
CA GLU A 51 19.76 -29.67 31.43
C GLU A 51 21.13 -29.46 30.78
N SER A 52 21.32 -28.36 30.04
CA SER A 52 22.65 -27.79 29.82
C SER A 52 22.54 -26.32 29.41
N ARG A 53 22.81 -25.44 30.37
CA ARG A 53 23.04 -24.00 30.18
C ARG A 53 24.54 -23.79 29.86
N PRO A 54 24.87 -22.91 28.89
CA PRO A 54 25.77 -21.81 29.23
C PRO A 54 25.22 -20.49 28.67
N SER A 55 25.05 -19.49 29.52
CA SER A 55 26.02 -18.43 29.80
C SER A 55 26.16 -17.45 28.63
N SER A 56 25.67 -16.26 28.91
CA SER A 56 25.55 -15.07 28.06
C SER A 56 26.89 -14.38 27.82
N LEU A 57 27.18 -14.05 26.56
CA LEU A 57 27.95 -12.86 26.17
C LEU A 57 27.32 -12.21 24.93
N PRO A 58 27.48 -10.88 24.75
CA PRO A 58 26.58 -10.07 23.93
C PRO A 58 26.96 -10.16 22.45
N ALA A 59 26.02 -10.64 21.62
CA ALA A 59 26.14 -10.58 20.18
C ALA A 59 26.06 -9.12 19.71
N THR A 60 27.19 -8.58 19.28
CA THR A 60 27.32 -7.41 18.43
C THR A 60 26.35 -7.53 17.26
N LYS A 61 25.48 -6.52 17.10
CA LYS A 61 24.46 -6.48 16.04
C LYS A 61 25.16 -6.57 14.68
N PRO A 62 24.82 -7.53 13.80
CA PRO A 62 25.28 -7.47 12.43
C PRO A 62 24.58 -6.30 11.74
N ASP A 63 25.42 -5.40 11.24
CA ASP A 63 25.07 -4.37 10.27
C ASP A 63 24.35 -5.03 9.09
N GLN A 64 23.07 -4.73 8.91
CA GLN A 64 22.30 -5.22 7.79
C GLN A 64 22.68 -4.40 6.56
N THR A 65 23.78 -4.79 5.92
CA THR A 65 24.06 -4.39 4.55
C THR A 65 22.98 -5.03 3.67
N GLU A 66 21.92 -4.27 3.38
CA GLU A 66 20.93 -4.63 2.36
C GLU A 66 21.70 -5.01 1.09
N LYS A 67 21.52 -6.25 0.62
CA LYS A 67 21.97 -6.71 -0.69
C LYS A 67 21.29 -5.84 -1.76
N ARG A 68 21.92 -4.71 -2.09
CA ARG A 68 21.57 -3.95 -3.29
C ARG A 68 22.00 -4.81 -4.46
N GLU A 69 21.09 -5.03 -5.41
CA GLU A 69 21.45 -5.56 -6.71
C GLU A 69 22.70 -4.83 -7.22
N PRO A 70 23.76 -5.56 -7.63
CA PRO A 70 25.03 -4.97 -8.02
C PRO A 70 24.83 -4.17 -9.32
N GLY A 71 24.47 -2.89 -9.18
CA GLY A 71 24.24 -1.99 -10.30
C GLY A 71 23.25 -0.85 -10.05
N ARG A 72 22.44 -0.90 -8.98
CA ARG A 72 21.45 0.18 -8.74
C ARG A 72 22.04 1.32 -7.90
N LYS A 73 22.30 2.45 -8.57
CA LYS A 73 22.73 3.72 -7.96
C LYS A 73 21.76 4.21 -6.87
N CYS A 74 22.27 4.81 -5.80
CA CYS A 74 21.45 5.40 -4.73
C CYS A 74 20.63 6.57 -5.26
N ASN A 75 19.42 6.79 -4.72
CA ASN A 75 18.62 7.96 -5.09
C ASN A 75 19.21 9.26 -4.48
N ILE A 76 19.50 10.24 -5.31
CA ILE A 76 20.01 11.56 -4.89
C ILE A 76 18.85 12.42 -4.35
N LYS A 77 19.13 13.29 -3.36
CA LYS A 77 18.16 14.25 -2.81
C LYS A 77 18.02 15.48 -3.72
N TRP A 78 17.24 15.34 -4.78
CA TRP A 78 17.04 16.43 -5.75
C TRP A 78 16.32 17.65 -5.17
N LEU A 79 16.81 18.85 -5.54
CA LEU A 79 16.22 20.15 -5.21
C LEU A 79 14.78 20.29 -5.74
N LYS A 80 14.03 21.28 -5.24
CA LYS A 80 12.75 21.65 -5.84
C LYS A 80 12.98 22.33 -7.19
N ALA A 81 12.05 22.15 -8.13
CA ALA A 81 12.17 22.77 -9.46
C ALA A 81 12.08 24.31 -9.41
N SER A 82 11.55 24.87 -8.32
CA SER A 82 11.44 26.32 -8.10
C SER A 82 12.78 27.01 -7.79
N GLU A 83 13.82 26.26 -7.42
CA GLU A 83 15.11 26.81 -6.99
C GLU A 83 16.01 27.12 -8.20
N VAL A 84 15.53 27.99 -9.10
CA VAL A 84 16.11 28.25 -10.44
C VAL A 84 17.59 28.65 -10.37
N ALA A 85 17.96 29.53 -9.44
CA ALA A 85 19.35 29.99 -9.30
C ALA A 85 20.33 28.87 -8.96
N ILE A 86 19.92 27.89 -8.14
CA ILE A 86 20.76 26.76 -7.77
C ILE A 86 20.91 25.80 -8.95
N TRP A 87 19.84 25.61 -9.75
CA TRP A 87 19.89 24.82 -10.98
C TRP A 87 20.79 25.45 -12.04
N GLN A 88 20.74 26.77 -12.22
CA GLN A 88 21.64 27.49 -13.13
C GLN A 88 23.10 27.35 -12.72
N LYS A 89 23.40 27.49 -11.42
CA LYS A 89 24.76 27.27 -10.92
C LYS A 89 25.21 25.84 -11.16
N LEU A 90 24.34 24.85 -10.90
CA LEU A 90 24.64 23.45 -11.17
C LEU A 90 24.92 23.23 -12.67
N ASP A 91 24.14 23.84 -13.55
CA ASP A 91 24.30 23.72 -15.01
C ASP A 91 25.64 24.25 -15.50
N SER A 92 26.05 25.44 -15.04
CA SER A 92 27.37 26.01 -15.34
C SER A 92 28.50 25.13 -14.82
N ASP A 93 28.38 24.66 -13.57
CA ASP A 93 29.41 23.81 -12.96
C ASP A 93 29.51 22.45 -13.65
N LEU A 94 28.38 21.84 -14.04
CA LEU A 94 28.37 20.60 -14.80
C LEU A 94 28.96 20.79 -16.20
N SER A 95 28.65 21.91 -16.86
CA SER A 95 29.20 22.22 -18.19
C SER A 95 30.73 22.28 -18.16
N THR A 96 31.30 23.00 -17.18
CA THR A 96 32.76 23.08 -17.01
C THR A 96 33.39 21.72 -16.69
N VAL A 97 32.81 20.95 -15.77
CA VAL A 97 33.32 19.60 -15.42
C VAL A 97 33.27 18.66 -16.62
N LEU A 98 32.19 18.69 -17.41
CA LEU A 98 32.00 17.83 -18.58
C LEU A 98 32.97 18.21 -19.71
N GLU A 99 33.21 19.50 -19.96
CA GLU A 99 34.18 19.97 -20.94
C GLU A 99 35.61 19.49 -20.63
N HIS A 100 36.00 19.49 -19.35
CA HIS A 100 37.32 19.02 -18.94
C HIS A 100 37.46 17.49 -18.96
N SER A 101 36.40 16.77 -18.58
CA SER A 101 36.44 15.34 -18.31
C SER A 101 36.12 14.46 -19.52
N LEU A 102 35.29 14.94 -20.46
CA LEU A 102 34.84 14.14 -21.61
C LEU A 102 35.85 14.17 -22.77
N ARG A 103 36.86 13.31 -22.70
CA ARG A 103 37.84 13.11 -23.78
C ARG A 103 37.70 11.72 -24.41
N GLY A 104 37.92 11.61 -25.72
CA GLY A 104 37.96 10.34 -26.45
C GLY A 104 36.74 10.02 -27.33
N LYS A 105 36.54 8.72 -27.61
CA LYS A 105 35.49 8.18 -28.51
C LYS A 105 34.08 8.40 -27.93
N VAL A 106 33.08 8.49 -28.82
CA VAL A 106 31.68 8.80 -28.47
C VAL A 106 31.11 7.82 -27.44
N ASP A 107 31.32 6.52 -27.59
CA ASP A 107 30.76 5.52 -26.66
C ASP A 107 31.31 5.68 -25.24
N LYS A 108 32.62 5.96 -25.12
CA LYS A 108 33.25 6.22 -23.83
C LYS A 108 32.69 7.51 -23.21
N LYS A 109 32.48 8.56 -24.01
CA LYS A 109 31.86 9.81 -23.54
C LYS A 109 30.45 9.57 -23.01
N LEU A 110 29.62 8.78 -23.71
CA LEU A 110 28.25 8.49 -23.26
C LEU A 110 28.22 7.70 -21.95
N ASN A 111 29.12 6.73 -21.78
CA ASN A 111 29.21 5.97 -20.54
C ASN A 111 29.70 6.84 -19.38
N LEU A 112 30.78 7.61 -19.57
CA LEU A 112 31.31 8.50 -18.53
C LEU A 112 30.35 9.64 -18.18
N PHE A 113 29.59 10.17 -19.15
CA PHE A 113 28.66 11.27 -18.93
C PHE A 113 27.67 10.98 -17.81
N GLY A 114 27.06 9.79 -17.81
CA GLY A 114 26.10 9.38 -16.79
C GLY A 114 26.73 9.20 -15.40
N ASP A 115 28.01 8.81 -15.33
CA ASP A 115 28.72 8.60 -14.08
C ASP A 115 29.21 9.91 -13.47
N ILE A 116 29.77 10.81 -14.27
CA ILE A 116 30.21 12.15 -13.86
C ILE A 116 29.02 12.94 -13.31
N LEU A 117 27.91 12.99 -14.07
CA LEU A 117 26.70 13.68 -13.62
C LEU A 117 26.18 13.13 -12.29
N TYR A 118 26.19 11.81 -12.14
CA TYR A 118 25.71 11.16 -10.93
C TYR A 118 26.60 11.49 -9.72
N GLU A 119 27.91 11.34 -9.84
CA GLU A 119 28.85 11.59 -8.74
C GLU A 119 28.88 13.08 -8.35
N GLU A 120 28.87 14.01 -9.31
CA GLU A 120 28.84 15.44 -9.02
C GLU A 120 27.53 15.86 -8.32
N CYS A 121 26.39 15.37 -8.81
CA CYS A 121 25.09 15.64 -8.17
C CYS A 121 24.98 14.97 -6.79
N LYS A 122 25.56 13.77 -6.63
CA LYS A 122 25.58 13.03 -5.36
C LYS A 122 26.48 13.72 -4.33
N ALA A 123 27.62 14.27 -4.74
CA ALA A 123 28.51 15.03 -3.89
C ALA A 123 27.83 16.31 -3.38
N ARG A 124 27.09 17.02 -4.25
CA ARG A 124 26.42 18.29 -3.89
C ARG A 124 25.16 18.11 -3.06
N PHE A 125 24.30 17.17 -3.41
CA PHE A 125 22.97 17.05 -2.81
C PHE A 125 22.84 15.90 -1.81
N GLY A 126 23.79 14.97 -1.81
CA GLY A 126 23.76 13.79 -0.98
C GLY A 126 22.72 12.75 -1.42
N VAL A 127 22.77 11.62 -0.73
CA VAL A 127 21.87 10.49 -0.96
C VAL A 127 20.64 10.62 -0.08
N LEU A 128 19.46 10.29 -0.62
CA LEU A 128 18.25 10.10 0.18
C LEU A 128 18.47 8.94 1.14
N THR A 129 18.55 9.24 2.44
CA THR A 129 18.47 8.21 3.46
C THR A 129 17.11 7.53 3.36
N ASN A 130 17.10 6.19 3.50
CA ASN A 130 15.86 5.43 3.51
C ASN A 130 14.92 6.09 4.51
N LYS A 131 13.72 6.48 4.04
CA LYS A 131 12.69 7.06 4.91
C LYS A 131 12.56 6.14 6.11
N GLN A 132 12.90 6.65 7.30
CA GLN A 132 12.70 5.95 8.56
C GLN A 132 11.31 5.31 8.48
N ARG A 133 11.25 3.96 8.56
CA ARG A 133 9.99 3.21 8.52
C ARG A 133 9.03 3.96 9.42
N ASN A 134 7.92 4.47 8.87
CA ASN A 134 6.98 5.31 9.61
C ASN A 134 6.76 4.67 10.99
N TYR A 135 7.29 5.30 12.04
CA TYR A 135 7.14 4.77 13.40
C TYR A 135 5.65 4.56 13.61
N SER A 136 5.27 3.35 14.06
CA SER A 136 3.87 3.04 14.30
C SER A 136 3.31 4.14 15.18
N ARG A 137 2.22 4.78 14.74
CA ARG A 137 1.59 5.88 15.45
C ARG A 137 1.55 5.59 16.95
N ALA A 138 1.99 6.54 17.76
CA ALA A 138 1.91 6.43 19.22
C ALA A 138 0.48 6.05 19.62
N LYS A 139 0.37 4.97 20.41
CA LYS A 139 -0.92 4.44 20.85
C LYS A 139 -1.66 5.49 21.67
N GLY A 140 -2.97 5.63 21.44
CA GLY A 140 -3.78 6.54 22.24
C GLY A 140 -4.02 6.00 23.66
N ARG A 141 -4.36 6.89 24.61
CA ARG A 141 -4.66 6.53 26.03
C ARG A 141 -5.60 5.33 26.19
N ARG A 142 -6.66 5.24 25.36
CA ARG A 142 -7.62 4.12 25.42
C ARG A 142 -7.04 2.81 24.88
N GLU A 143 -6.19 2.89 23.87
CA GLU A 143 -5.52 1.72 23.31
C GLU A 143 -4.50 1.18 24.30
N THR A 144 -3.75 2.06 24.98
CA THR A 144 -2.84 1.67 26.06
C THR A 144 -3.58 1.02 27.23
N GLU A 145 -4.76 1.52 27.58
CA GLU A 145 -5.58 0.95 28.65
C GLU A 145 -6.22 -0.40 28.28
N ILE A 146 -6.65 -0.58 27.02
CA ILE A 146 -7.06 -1.89 26.50
C ILE A 146 -5.89 -2.87 26.56
N ASP A 147 -4.69 -2.44 26.16
CA ASP A 147 -3.49 -3.27 26.17
C ASP A 147 -3.08 -3.67 27.59
N SER A 148 -3.12 -2.74 28.56
CA SER A 148 -2.83 -3.04 29.96
C SER A 148 -3.83 -4.04 30.55
N MET A 149 -5.12 -3.93 30.22
CA MET A 149 -6.13 -4.91 30.62
C MET A 149 -5.92 -6.28 29.97
N VAL A 150 -5.49 -6.32 28.70
CA VAL A 150 -5.12 -7.57 28.02
C VAL A 150 -3.91 -8.21 28.70
N GLN A 151 -2.90 -7.43 29.07
CA GLN A 151 -1.74 -7.91 29.83
C GLN A 151 -2.16 -8.46 31.20
N ARG A 152 -2.98 -7.72 31.95
CA ARG A 152 -3.52 -8.18 33.25
C ARG A 152 -4.28 -9.50 33.12
N ARG A 153 -5.15 -9.63 32.11
CA ARG A 153 -5.88 -10.88 31.83
C ARG A 153 -4.92 -12.04 31.53
N ARG A 154 -3.85 -11.80 30.77
CA ARG A 154 -2.82 -12.81 30.46
C ARG A 154 -2.04 -13.20 31.71
N GLN A 155 -1.70 -12.24 32.57
CA GLN A 155 -1.02 -12.49 33.84
C GLN A 155 -1.89 -13.32 34.79
N LEU A 156 -3.18 -12.98 34.94
CA LEU A 156 -4.12 -13.78 35.74
C LEU A 156 -4.22 -15.22 35.23
N ARG A 157 -4.28 -15.43 33.90
CA ARG A 157 -4.25 -16.77 33.32
C ARG A 157 -2.94 -17.52 33.55
N ARG A 158 -1.81 -16.82 33.70
CA ARG A 158 -0.52 -17.44 34.05
C ARG A 158 -0.48 -17.82 35.53
N ARG A 159 -1.01 -16.97 36.42
CA ARG A 159 -1.13 -17.25 37.87
C ARG A 159 -2.07 -18.42 38.14
N TRP A 160 -3.25 -18.41 37.52
CA TRP A 160 -4.25 -19.47 37.66
C TRP A 160 -3.70 -20.86 37.32
N ARG A 161 -2.81 -20.96 36.31
CA ARG A 161 -2.13 -22.20 35.95
C ARG A 161 -1.14 -22.73 37.00
N LYS A 162 -0.67 -21.88 37.92
CA LYS A 162 0.33 -22.20 38.94
C LYS A 162 -0.24 -22.28 40.36
N SER A 163 -1.48 -21.85 40.57
CA SER A 163 -2.12 -21.72 41.88
C SER A 163 -2.84 -23.00 42.32
N SER A 164 -3.00 -23.15 43.64
CA SER A 164 -3.82 -24.17 44.31
C SER A 164 -5.33 -23.94 44.07
N GLU A 165 -6.17 -24.91 44.41
CA GLU A 165 -7.61 -24.89 44.09
C GLU A 165 -8.37 -23.73 44.75
N GLU A 166 -8.08 -23.43 46.02
CA GLU A 166 -8.70 -22.32 46.75
C GLU A 166 -8.33 -20.96 46.13
N GLU A 167 -7.06 -20.78 45.74
CA GLU A 167 -6.61 -19.56 45.07
C GLU A 167 -7.20 -19.39 43.66
N ARG A 168 -7.51 -20.50 42.97
CA ARG A 168 -8.09 -20.48 41.63
C ARG A 168 -9.47 -19.85 41.62
N GLU A 169 -10.26 -20.02 42.69
CA GLU A 169 -11.58 -19.40 42.82
C GLU A 169 -11.47 -17.88 42.88
N GLY A 170 -10.58 -17.35 43.73
CA GLY A 170 -10.31 -15.91 43.81
C GLY A 170 -9.78 -15.33 42.49
N LEU A 171 -8.87 -16.06 41.82
CA LEU A 171 -8.36 -15.67 40.50
C LEU A 171 -9.44 -15.70 39.41
N LYS A 172 -10.44 -16.59 39.51
CA LYS A 172 -11.59 -16.65 38.58
C LYS A 172 -12.46 -15.41 38.71
N VAL A 173 -12.73 -14.93 39.93
CA VAL A 173 -13.47 -13.68 40.17
C VAL A 173 -12.74 -12.48 39.55
N LEU A 174 -11.44 -12.33 39.83
CA LEU A 174 -10.62 -11.26 39.25
C LEU A 174 -10.54 -11.34 37.72
N TRP A 175 -10.49 -12.56 37.17
CA TRP A 175 -10.49 -12.76 35.73
C TRP A 175 -11.81 -12.34 35.09
N ASN A 176 -12.94 -12.67 35.72
CA ASN A 176 -14.27 -12.27 35.27
C ASN A 176 -14.42 -10.75 35.28
N GLU A 177 -13.96 -10.07 36.33
CA GLU A 177 -13.97 -8.60 36.41
C GLU A 177 -13.16 -7.96 35.26
N VAL A 178 -11.94 -8.44 35.03
CA VAL A 178 -11.09 -7.95 33.93
C VAL A 178 -11.73 -8.25 32.57
N LYS A 179 -12.37 -9.41 32.40
CA LYS A 179 -13.09 -9.78 31.17
C LYS A 179 -14.26 -8.82 30.90
N GLN A 180 -15.07 -8.52 31.91
CA GLN A 180 -16.20 -7.58 31.79
C GLN A 180 -15.73 -6.17 31.45
N LYS A 181 -14.73 -5.64 32.18
CA LYS A 181 -14.14 -4.32 31.91
C LYS A 181 -13.57 -4.23 30.49
N LEU A 182 -12.83 -5.25 30.06
CA LEU A 182 -12.27 -5.30 28.70
C LEU A 182 -13.36 -5.35 27.62
N ALA A 183 -14.46 -6.09 27.85
CA ALA A 183 -15.59 -6.14 26.93
C ALA A 183 -16.28 -4.78 26.80
N CYS A 184 -16.50 -4.08 27.92
CA CYS A 184 -17.07 -2.73 27.95
C CYS A 184 -16.19 -1.74 27.19
N MET A 185 -14.89 -1.68 27.52
CA MET A 185 -13.89 -0.82 26.86
C MET A 185 -13.85 -1.03 25.35
N ARG A 186 -13.80 -2.29 24.90
CA ARG A 186 -13.80 -2.64 23.47
C ARG A 186 -15.11 -2.26 22.78
N ARG A 187 -16.26 -2.42 23.45
CA ARG A 187 -17.57 -2.02 22.92
C ARG A 187 -17.61 -0.51 22.68
N VAL A 188 -17.21 0.28 23.67
CA VAL A 188 -17.16 1.76 23.56
C VAL A 188 -16.22 2.19 22.44
N GLU A 189 -15.03 1.60 22.34
CA GLU A 189 -14.07 1.94 21.28
C GLU A 189 -14.58 1.54 19.89
N ARG A 190 -15.26 0.39 19.76
CA ARG A 190 -15.91 -0.02 18.50
C ARG A 190 -16.99 0.97 18.09
N ILE A 191 -17.85 1.40 19.01
CA ILE A 191 -18.91 2.40 18.74
C ILE A 191 -18.29 3.70 18.25
N ARG A 192 -17.25 4.20 18.94
CA ARG A 192 -16.52 5.41 18.54
C ARG A 192 -15.89 5.27 17.15
N LYS A 193 -15.17 4.18 16.88
CA LYS A 193 -14.53 3.92 15.57
C LYS A 193 -15.58 3.85 14.46
N ARG A 194 -16.74 3.22 14.72
CA ARG A 194 -17.88 3.18 13.81
C ARG A 194 -18.46 4.57 13.53
N ARG A 195 -18.69 5.39 14.57
CA ARG A 195 -19.17 6.78 14.42
C ARG A 195 -18.20 7.61 13.57
N LYS A 196 -16.90 7.55 13.90
CA LYS A 196 -15.86 8.26 13.14
C LYS A 196 -15.78 7.81 11.67
N ARG A 197 -15.93 6.51 11.40
CA ARG A 197 -15.98 5.98 10.03
C ARG A 197 -17.18 6.54 9.27
N LYS A 198 -18.38 6.49 9.85
CA LYS A 198 -19.60 7.04 9.24
C LYS A 198 -19.46 8.54 8.93
N GLU A 199 -18.89 9.31 9.85
CA GLU A 199 -18.68 10.75 9.66
C GLU A 199 -17.63 11.04 8.57
N LYS A 200 -16.59 10.21 8.47
CA LYS A 200 -15.63 10.27 7.38
C LYS A 200 -16.27 9.93 6.03
N GLU A 201 -17.13 8.92 5.98
CA GLU A 201 -17.88 8.55 4.77
C GLU A 201 -18.82 9.69 4.36
N ARG A 202 -19.59 10.26 5.30
CA ARG A 202 -20.44 11.44 5.06
C ARG A 202 -19.68 12.65 4.55
N SER A 203 -18.58 13.01 5.21
CA SER A 203 -17.75 14.15 4.78
C SER A 203 -17.07 13.88 3.43
N SER A 204 -16.68 12.64 3.14
CA SER A 204 -16.17 12.24 1.82
C SER A 204 -17.23 12.40 0.74
N PHE A 205 -18.47 11.97 1.00
CA PHE A 205 -19.58 12.08 0.08
C PHE A 205 -19.95 13.54 -0.18
N LEU A 206 -20.13 14.34 0.88
CA LEU A 206 -20.46 15.76 0.78
C LEU A 206 -19.37 16.56 0.07
N ARG A 207 -18.10 16.20 0.25
CA ARG A 207 -16.99 16.88 -0.43
C ARG A 207 -16.96 16.62 -1.94
N ASN A 208 -17.24 15.38 -2.36
CA ASN A 208 -17.32 15.03 -3.78
C ASN A 208 -18.14 13.73 -3.97
N PRO A 209 -19.42 13.84 -4.38
CA PRO A 209 -20.31 12.68 -4.45
C PRO A 209 -19.92 11.73 -5.57
N PHE A 210 -19.54 12.23 -6.74
CA PHE A 210 -19.17 11.40 -7.90
C PHE A 210 -17.89 10.59 -7.65
N ARG A 211 -16.88 11.19 -7.03
CA ARG A 211 -15.66 10.48 -6.64
C ARG A 211 -15.94 9.41 -5.59
N HIS A 212 -16.82 9.71 -4.63
CA HIS A 212 -17.22 8.74 -3.61
C HIS A 212 -17.99 7.56 -4.22
N ALA A 213 -18.94 7.84 -5.11
CA ALA A 213 -19.71 6.83 -5.82
C ALA A 213 -18.83 5.94 -6.71
N ARG A 214 -17.90 6.53 -7.49
CA ARG A 214 -16.90 5.76 -8.25
C ARG A 214 -16.09 4.84 -7.34
N GLN A 215 -15.64 5.33 -6.20
CA GLN A 215 -14.90 4.49 -5.24
C GLN A 215 -15.74 3.34 -4.65
N LEU A 216 -17.07 3.50 -4.54
CA LEU A 216 -17.97 2.48 -4.02
C LEU A 216 -18.39 1.44 -5.07
N LEU A 217 -18.64 1.89 -6.29
CA LEU A 217 -19.24 1.08 -7.36
C LEU A 217 -18.19 0.51 -8.32
N GLU A 218 -17.06 1.19 -8.53
CA GLU A 218 -16.00 0.67 -9.37
C GLU A 218 -15.18 -0.33 -8.55
N GLU A 219 -15.31 -1.61 -8.89
CA GLU A 219 -14.35 -2.61 -8.46
C GLU A 219 -12.97 -2.19 -8.94
N LYS A 220 -12.01 -2.13 -8.01
CA LYS A 220 -10.62 -1.83 -8.38
C LYS A 220 -10.12 -2.98 -9.23
N GLN A 221 -10.07 -2.78 -10.55
CA GLN A 221 -9.36 -3.66 -11.47
C GLN A 221 -7.85 -3.51 -11.23
N SER A 222 -7.39 -4.12 -10.15
CA SER A 222 -5.97 -4.28 -9.87
C SER A 222 -5.73 -5.76 -9.56
N GLY A 223 -5.68 -6.56 -10.63
CA GLY A 223 -5.19 -7.92 -10.61
C GLY A 223 -3.93 -8.00 -11.46
N ARG A 224 -2.95 -8.77 -11.00
CA ARG A 224 -1.91 -9.28 -11.89
C ARG A 224 -2.53 -10.51 -12.57
N LEU A 225 -2.61 -10.49 -13.89
CA LEU A 225 -3.12 -11.63 -14.65
C LEU A 225 -2.11 -12.78 -14.49
N GLU A 226 -2.41 -13.74 -13.62
CA GLU A 226 -1.62 -14.97 -13.40
C GLU A 226 -2.10 -16.07 -14.38
N ALA A 227 -2.48 -15.69 -15.60
CA ALA A 227 -2.98 -16.62 -16.61
C ALA A 227 -1.81 -17.26 -17.38
N THR A 228 -0.90 -17.94 -16.69
CA THR A 228 0.25 -18.59 -17.35
C THR A 228 -0.18 -19.75 -18.23
N LYS A 229 -1.10 -20.59 -17.73
CA LYS A 229 -1.60 -21.77 -18.45
C LYS A 229 -2.44 -21.42 -19.68
N GLU A 230 -3.29 -20.40 -19.60
CA GLU A 230 -4.06 -19.93 -20.75
C GLU A 230 -3.15 -19.34 -21.82
N VAL A 231 -2.14 -18.56 -21.43
CA VAL A 231 -1.16 -18.01 -22.39
C VAL A 231 -0.35 -19.12 -23.06
N GLU A 232 0.07 -20.15 -22.32
CA GLU A 232 0.74 -21.32 -22.89
C GLU A 232 -0.17 -22.13 -23.83
N HIS A 233 -1.44 -22.32 -23.47
CA HIS A 233 -2.42 -22.99 -24.30
C HIS A 233 -2.72 -22.22 -25.58
N ILE A 234 -2.88 -20.90 -25.50
CA ILE A 234 -3.07 -20.01 -26.65
C ILE A 234 -1.83 -20.08 -27.55
N ARG A 235 -0.63 -20.05 -26.98
CA ARG A 235 0.60 -20.17 -27.75
C ARG A 235 0.70 -21.55 -28.42
N GLY A 236 0.33 -22.63 -27.74
CA GLY A 236 0.35 -23.98 -28.32
C GLY A 236 -0.68 -24.20 -29.43
N GLN A 237 -1.88 -23.63 -29.31
CA GLN A 237 -2.97 -23.80 -30.29
C GLN A 237 -2.90 -22.81 -31.46
N TYR A 238 -2.45 -21.58 -31.21
CA TYR A 238 -2.53 -20.48 -32.17
C TYR A 238 -1.18 -19.91 -32.60
N SER A 239 -0.04 -20.38 -32.06
CA SER A 239 1.26 -20.05 -32.68
C SER A 239 1.51 -20.92 -33.89
N ASP A 240 1.84 -20.25 -35.00
CA ASP A 240 2.38 -20.88 -36.18
C ASP A 240 3.83 -21.32 -35.91
N PRO A 241 4.19 -22.63 -36.04
CA PRO A 241 5.57 -23.09 -35.89
C PRO A 241 6.53 -22.46 -36.93
N VAL A 242 5.98 -21.89 -37.99
CA VAL A 242 6.70 -21.29 -39.12
C VAL A 242 6.64 -19.74 -39.06
N GLU A 243 6.20 -19.15 -37.94
CA GLU A 243 6.03 -17.69 -37.73
C GLU A 243 7.26 -16.87 -38.16
N LYS A 244 8.47 -17.41 -37.94
CA LYS A 244 9.73 -16.71 -38.24
C LYS A 244 10.18 -16.84 -39.68
N THR A 245 9.55 -17.72 -40.46
CA THR A 245 9.88 -17.87 -41.86
C THR A 245 9.11 -16.80 -42.62
N PRO A 246 9.80 -15.92 -43.37
CA PRO A 246 9.11 -14.90 -44.13
C PRO A 246 8.14 -15.58 -45.11
N LEU A 247 6.84 -15.32 -44.92
CA LEU A 247 5.84 -15.73 -45.90
C LEU A 247 6.24 -15.11 -47.23
N GLY A 248 6.32 -15.94 -48.27
CA GLY A 248 6.62 -15.48 -49.62
C GLY A 248 5.62 -14.40 -50.07
N THR A 249 5.97 -13.64 -51.09
CA THR A 249 5.07 -12.63 -51.65
C THR A 249 3.77 -13.31 -52.08
N SER A 250 2.65 -12.95 -51.46
CA SER A 250 1.34 -13.51 -51.80
C SER A 250 0.99 -13.13 -53.24
N GLY A 251 0.93 -14.11 -54.14
CA GLY A 251 0.77 -13.88 -55.59
C GLY A 251 -0.52 -13.16 -56.00
N TYR A 252 -1.51 -13.09 -55.11
CA TYR A 252 -2.79 -12.43 -55.35
C TYR A 252 -2.86 -10.98 -54.83
N VAL A 253 -1.89 -10.54 -54.01
CA VAL A 253 -1.87 -9.17 -53.48
C VAL A 253 -0.87 -8.34 -54.31
N PRO A 254 -1.34 -7.33 -55.06
CA PRO A 254 -0.45 -6.44 -55.79
C PRO A 254 0.53 -5.78 -54.82
N ARG A 255 1.83 -5.83 -55.13
CA ARG A 255 2.84 -5.14 -54.34
C ARG A 255 2.58 -3.63 -54.43
N PRO A 256 2.41 -2.91 -53.30
CA PRO A 256 2.25 -1.48 -53.36
C PRO A 256 3.49 -0.86 -54.02
N PRO A 257 3.32 0.25 -54.76
CA PRO A 257 4.46 0.98 -55.27
C PRO A 257 5.36 1.41 -54.09
N PRO A 258 6.68 1.52 -54.31
CA PRO A 258 7.58 2.00 -53.28
C PRO A 258 7.12 3.37 -52.76
N PRO A 259 7.31 3.65 -51.46
CA PRO A 259 6.87 4.91 -50.87
C PRO A 259 7.52 6.08 -51.62
N THR A 260 6.69 7.05 -52.02
CA THR A 260 7.15 8.26 -52.72
C THR A 260 8.09 9.10 -51.86
N THR A 261 7.87 9.08 -50.55
CA THR A 261 8.67 9.80 -49.57
C THR A 261 9.63 8.84 -48.88
N GLN A 262 10.93 9.10 -48.97
CA GLN A 262 11.92 8.31 -48.24
C GLN A 262 11.79 8.56 -46.73
N PHE A 263 12.07 7.51 -45.94
CA PHE A 263 12.14 7.64 -44.50
C PHE A 263 13.34 8.54 -44.13
N ASP A 264 13.12 9.52 -43.26
CA ASP A 264 14.21 10.37 -42.78
C ASP A 264 15.11 9.56 -41.84
N SER A 265 16.25 9.10 -42.37
CA SER A 265 17.28 8.38 -41.63
C SER A 265 18.29 9.31 -40.96
N SER A 266 18.04 10.62 -40.94
CA SER A 266 18.91 11.57 -40.26
C SER A 266 18.88 11.36 -38.73
N PRO A 267 19.97 11.66 -38.02
CA PRO A 267 19.98 11.57 -36.57
C PRO A 267 18.98 12.56 -35.95
N PRO A 268 18.46 12.25 -34.75
CA PRO A 268 17.43 13.06 -34.11
C PRO A 268 17.89 14.50 -33.87
N ARG A 269 17.02 15.46 -34.13
CA ARG A 269 17.32 16.88 -33.93
C ARG A 269 17.29 17.23 -32.44
N LEU A 270 18.10 18.19 -32.02
CA LEU A 270 18.10 18.66 -30.62
C LEU A 270 16.71 19.15 -30.16
N SER A 271 15.93 19.75 -31.06
CA SER A 271 14.56 20.17 -30.80
C SER A 271 13.63 18.99 -30.47
N GLU A 272 13.77 17.88 -31.19
CA GLU A 272 13.01 16.65 -30.97
C GLU A 272 13.38 16.03 -29.62
N VAL A 273 14.67 15.94 -29.31
CA VAL A 273 15.16 15.44 -28.01
C VAL A 273 14.60 16.30 -26.88
N ARG A 274 14.66 17.63 -27.00
CA ARG A 274 14.10 18.57 -26.01
C ARG A 274 12.58 18.39 -25.85
N ALA A 275 11.84 18.17 -26.94
CA ALA A 275 10.40 17.91 -26.88
C ALA A 275 10.07 16.63 -26.12
N VAL A 276 10.81 15.55 -26.38
CA VAL A 276 10.67 14.27 -25.67
C VAL A 276 10.97 14.42 -24.19
N VAL A 277 12.08 15.08 -23.84
CA VAL A 277 12.48 15.33 -22.45
C VAL A 277 11.41 16.16 -21.73
N LYS A 278 10.89 17.23 -22.35
CA LYS A 278 9.81 18.05 -21.77
C LYS A 278 8.53 17.26 -21.51
N LYS A 279 8.16 16.34 -22.40
CA LYS A 279 6.97 15.49 -22.29
C LYS A 279 7.08 14.46 -21.15
N ALA A 280 8.27 13.94 -20.87
CA ALA A 280 8.49 12.98 -19.79
C ALA A 280 8.16 13.59 -18.42
N ARG A 281 7.58 12.83 -17.48
CA ARG A 281 7.31 13.35 -16.12
C ARG A 281 8.61 13.51 -15.35
N SER A 282 8.81 14.64 -14.67
CA SER A 282 10.02 14.90 -13.87
C SER A 282 10.19 13.93 -12.69
N ALA A 283 9.11 13.30 -12.24
CA ALA A 283 9.08 12.30 -11.17
C ALA A 283 9.15 10.84 -11.67
N SER A 284 9.41 10.63 -12.97
CA SER A 284 9.64 9.28 -13.51
C SER A 284 10.85 8.64 -12.82
N ALA A 285 10.81 7.32 -12.65
CA ALA A 285 11.92 6.59 -12.05
C ALA A 285 13.20 6.79 -12.89
N PRO A 286 14.36 7.02 -12.26
CA PRO A 286 15.61 7.16 -12.99
C PRO A 286 16.00 5.83 -13.66
N GLY A 287 16.64 5.93 -14.83
CA GLY A 287 17.21 4.78 -15.53
C GLY A 287 18.49 4.24 -14.87
N PRO A 288 19.24 3.37 -15.56
CA PRO A 288 20.48 2.77 -15.05
C PRO A 288 21.50 3.79 -14.55
N ASN A 289 21.56 4.97 -15.19
CA ASN A 289 22.48 6.05 -14.83
C ASN A 289 22.12 6.75 -13.51
N GLY A 290 20.95 6.47 -12.89
CA GLY A 290 20.55 7.04 -11.61
C GLY A 290 20.07 8.50 -11.67
N ILE A 291 19.95 9.07 -12.86
CA ILE A 291 19.60 10.48 -13.10
C ILE A 291 18.13 10.59 -13.53
N PRO A 292 17.29 11.40 -12.86
CA PRO A 292 15.92 11.63 -13.26
C PRO A 292 15.82 12.73 -14.34
N TYR A 293 14.70 12.73 -15.08
CA TYR A 293 14.36 13.80 -16.03
C TYR A 293 14.32 15.21 -15.42
N LYS A 294 14.26 15.32 -14.09
CA LYS A 294 14.33 16.60 -13.39
C LYS A 294 15.64 17.35 -13.68
N LEU A 295 16.77 16.65 -13.79
CA LEU A 295 18.06 17.27 -14.09
C LEU A 295 18.04 17.84 -15.52
N TYR A 296 17.76 17.01 -16.52
CA TYR A 296 17.72 17.39 -17.94
C TYR A 296 16.72 18.49 -18.30
N LYS A 297 15.76 18.78 -17.42
CA LYS A 297 14.77 19.86 -17.62
C LYS A 297 15.21 21.19 -17.03
N ASN A 298 16.02 21.16 -15.98
CA ASN A 298 16.45 22.36 -15.26
C ASN A 298 17.90 22.76 -15.60
N CYS A 299 18.66 21.86 -16.24
CA CYS A 299 20.02 22.06 -16.75
C CYS A 299 20.01 21.75 -18.27
N PRO A 300 19.68 22.74 -19.12
CA PRO A 300 19.37 22.56 -20.55
C PRO A 300 20.55 22.65 -21.53
#